data_AF-A0A067Q9T8-F1
#
_entry.id   AF-A0A067Q9T8-F1
#
_cell.length_a   1.000
_cell.length_b   1.000
_cell.length_c   1.000
_cell.angle_alpha   90.00
_cell.angle_beta   90.00
_cell.angle_gamma   90.00
#
_symmetry.space_group_name_H-M   'P 1'
#
loop_
_entity.id
_entity.type
_entity.pdbx_description
1 polymer ?
#
loop_
_entity_poly.entity_id
_entity_poly.type
_entity_poly.pdbx_seq_one_letter_code
_entity_poly.pdbx_strand_id
1 'polypeptide(L)'
;NDDGPPGRESPYIYGFYLCLTQILDWDVKVVLPSSQKSWIGAWTFSFPDGIGETSSEARPLKDGEVAEWVLLDGTPATCANIALHNLYHEDIDLLISGPNLGRNTSSAFALSSGTIGAALSSSLSQVRSVAVSYGTVIHPTPTTFHDPAHQLAGRIIHHLWQNWGKDDGGVRNQEVDLYNVNIPMIEGLLTEEGLRICWTTIWRNSYGRLFKAHTPAEGKKLARRGSSAGPDSSTSEPNMDDNLPNREASPADVGRLVFKFSPDMNNLITPPESMLPFGSDGWAMHKGFASVTPLRASFAEPFVEDFEAGLHLEIGNGPRCGCVCCFFCHVRENVFAEFADLTVSLGLVCNCSLLSTY
;
A
#
# COMPACT_ATOMS: atom_id res chain seq x y z
N ASN A 1 -1.71 10.61 9.07
CA ASN A 1 -1.08 10.38 7.75
C ASN A 1 0.22 9.61 7.98
N ASP A 2 1.02 9.44 6.92
CA ASP A 2 2.36 8.85 6.96
C ASP A 2 3.49 9.83 6.59
N ASP A 3 3.15 11.05 6.16
CA ASP A 3 4.12 12.13 5.91
C ASP A 3 4.59 12.85 7.20
N GLY A 4 3.86 12.67 8.31
CA GLY A 4 4.14 13.30 9.60
C GLY A 4 3.46 14.66 9.82
N PRO A 5 3.94 15.46 10.80
CA PRO A 5 3.35 16.76 11.16
C PRO A 5 3.50 17.81 10.03
N PRO A 6 2.79 18.96 10.10
CA PRO A 6 2.76 19.95 9.03
C PRO A 6 4.16 20.41 8.70
N GLY A 7 4.44 20.47 7.41
CA GLY A 7 5.74 20.91 6.94
C GLY A 7 5.90 20.62 5.47
N ARG A 8 7.13 20.77 4.99
CA ARG A 8 7.46 20.57 3.58
C ARG A 8 7.16 19.16 3.08
N GLU A 9 7.36 18.16 3.92
CA GLU A 9 7.09 16.75 3.58
C GLU A 9 5.60 16.40 3.75
N SER A 10 4.84 17.18 4.53
CA SER A 10 3.43 16.96 4.85
C SER A 10 2.63 18.25 4.62
N PRO A 11 2.48 18.70 3.36
CA PRO A 11 1.92 20.02 3.04
C PRO A 11 0.39 20.10 3.19
N TYR A 12 -0.30 18.96 3.30
CA TYR A 12 -1.76 18.89 3.17
C TYR A 12 -2.51 18.69 4.48
N ILE A 13 -1.88 18.11 5.49
CA ILE A 13 -2.57 17.69 6.72
C ILE A 13 -3.21 18.86 7.46
N TYR A 14 -2.53 20.01 7.50
CA TYR A 14 -3.02 21.20 8.20
C TYR A 14 -4.24 21.81 7.51
N GLY A 15 -4.15 22.10 6.21
CA GLY A 15 -5.28 22.63 5.45
C GLY A 15 -6.47 21.67 5.49
N PHE A 16 -6.22 20.36 5.41
CA PHE A 16 -7.28 19.36 5.45
C PHE A 16 -7.97 19.31 6.81
N TYR A 17 -7.21 19.43 7.91
CA TYR A 17 -7.78 19.61 9.25
C TYR A 17 -8.70 20.83 9.33
N LEU A 18 -8.29 21.97 8.77
CA LEU A 18 -9.15 23.17 8.72
C LEU A 18 -10.43 22.91 7.91
N CYS A 19 -10.35 22.20 6.78
CA CYS A 19 -11.52 21.82 6.01
C CYS A 19 -12.50 20.95 6.83
N LEU A 20 -12.01 19.93 7.52
CA LEU A 20 -12.86 19.05 8.32
C LEU A 20 -13.51 19.78 9.51
N THR A 21 -12.77 20.64 10.18
CA THR A 21 -13.25 21.35 11.39
C THR A 21 -14.10 22.57 11.06
N GLN A 22 -13.72 23.38 10.07
CA GLN A 22 -14.37 24.67 9.80
C GLN A 22 -15.45 24.60 8.73
N ILE A 23 -15.34 23.66 7.77
CA ILE A 23 -16.32 23.53 6.68
C ILE A 23 -17.33 22.43 6.99
N LEU A 24 -16.87 21.27 7.49
CA LEU A 24 -17.75 20.16 7.83
C LEU A 24 -18.23 20.17 9.29
N ASP A 25 -17.66 21.02 10.14
CA ASP A 25 -18.00 21.15 11.57
C ASP A 25 -17.82 19.82 12.34
N TRP A 26 -16.74 19.10 12.05
CA TRP A 26 -16.41 17.83 12.72
C TRP A 26 -15.49 18.06 13.93
N ASP A 27 -15.71 17.30 15.02
CA ASP A 27 -14.72 17.20 16.10
C ASP A 27 -13.57 16.30 15.64
N VAL A 28 -12.40 16.88 15.44
CA VAL A 28 -11.24 16.19 14.85
C VAL A 28 -10.12 16.08 15.87
N LYS A 29 -9.70 14.85 16.19
CA LYS A 29 -8.48 14.55 16.95
C LYS A 29 -7.35 14.15 15.99
N VAL A 30 -6.14 14.66 16.21
CA VAL A 30 -5.00 14.43 15.32
C VAL A 30 -3.89 13.68 16.04
N VAL A 31 -3.57 12.48 15.55
CA VAL A 31 -2.45 11.65 16.05
C VAL A 31 -1.58 11.22 14.87
N LEU A 32 -0.29 11.58 14.89
CA LEU A 32 0.62 11.39 13.75
C LEU A 32 1.95 10.78 14.18
N PRO A 33 2.67 10.10 13.28
CA PRO A 33 4.06 9.75 13.50
C PRO A 33 4.93 10.98 13.73
N SER A 34 5.84 10.92 14.70
CA SER A 34 6.88 11.94 14.85
C SER A 34 7.93 11.77 13.76
N SER A 35 8.23 12.84 13.02
CA SER A 35 9.35 12.84 12.06
C SER A 35 10.72 12.83 12.76
N GLN A 36 10.75 13.15 14.06
CA GLN A 36 11.92 13.05 14.94
C GLN A 36 11.83 11.81 15.84
N LYS A 37 12.91 11.01 15.85
CA LYS A 37 13.08 9.79 16.66
C LYS A 37 13.39 10.10 18.13
N SER A 38 12.53 10.84 18.82
CA SER A 38 12.56 10.88 20.29
C SER A 38 11.32 10.19 20.81
N TRP A 39 11.52 9.18 21.64
CA TRP A 39 10.56 8.19 22.13
C TRP A 39 9.49 8.74 23.10
N ILE A 40 9.07 10.00 22.95
CA ILE A 40 8.19 10.69 23.89
C ILE A 40 7.05 11.30 23.08
N GLY A 41 5.82 10.94 23.46
CA GLY A 41 4.60 11.58 22.94
C GLY A 41 4.71 13.09 23.11
N ALA A 42 4.71 13.82 22.00
CA ALA A 42 4.85 15.27 21.98
C ALA A 42 3.51 15.88 21.54
N TRP A 43 2.98 16.80 22.34
CA TRP A 43 1.78 17.55 22.02
C TRP A 43 2.20 18.82 21.31
N THR A 44 1.95 18.91 20.00
CA THR A 44 2.22 20.12 19.23
C THR A 44 0.93 20.94 19.13
N PHE A 45 0.98 22.16 19.68
CA PHE A 45 -0.11 23.12 19.60
C PHE A 45 0.12 24.01 18.40
N SER A 46 -0.59 23.76 17.31
CA SER A 46 -0.35 24.44 16.04
C SER A 46 -0.96 25.84 16.05
N PHE A 47 -0.19 26.83 15.62
CA PHE A 47 -0.64 28.19 15.31
C PHE A 47 -1.08 28.29 13.84
N PRO A 48 -1.77 29.37 13.41
CA PRO A 48 -2.29 29.52 12.05
C PRO A 48 -1.24 29.41 10.94
N ASP A 49 0.04 29.66 11.27
CA ASP A 49 1.20 29.57 10.40
C ASP A 49 1.83 28.17 10.35
N GLY A 50 1.26 27.19 11.05
CA GLY A 50 1.71 25.81 11.11
C GLY A 50 2.89 25.56 12.05
N ILE A 51 3.44 26.60 12.68
CA ILE A 51 4.45 26.47 13.74
C ILE A 51 3.71 26.13 15.03
N GLY A 52 4.26 25.26 15.88
CA GLY A 52 3.60 24.92 17.14
C GLY A 52 4.52 24.83 18.34
N GLU A 53 3.96 25.11 19.51
CA GLU A 53 4.63 24.87 20.79
C GLU A 53 4.55 23.37 21.11
N THR A 54 5.66 22.74 21.50
CA THR A 54 5.66 21.34 21.92
C THR A 54 5.58 21.24 23.44
N SER A 55 4.65 20.43 23.94
CA SER A 55 4.49 20.11 25.37
C SER A 55 4.66 18.60 25.59
N SER A 56 5.08 18.22 26.80
CA SER A 56 5.06 16.84 27.28
C SER A 56 3.70 16.40 27.83
N GLU A 57 2.80 17.35 28.08
CA GLU A 57 1.48 17.12 28.67
C GLU A 57 0.38 17.75 27.80
N ALA A 58 -0.77 17.07 27.74
CA ALA A 58 -1.98 17.58 27.12
C ALA A 58 -2.50 18.80 27.90
N ARG A 59 -2.99 19.82 27.19
CA ARG A 59 -3.56 21.02 27.81
C ARG A 59 -4.58 21.67 26.89
N PRO A 60 -5.52 22.48 27.43
CA PRO A 60 -6.40 23.28 26.59
C PRO A 60 -5.62 24.18 25.62
N LEU A 61 -6.22 24.43 24.46
CA LEU A 61 -5.70 25.40 23.49
C LEU A 61 -5.64 26.79 24.13
N LYS A 62 -4.51 27.47 23.94
CA LYS A 62 -4.34 28.89 24.30
C LYS A 62 -4.90 29.78 23.19
N ASP A 63 -5.11 31.05 23.50
CA ASP A 63 -5.50 32.05 22.51
C ASP A 63 -4.53 32.06 21.32
N GLY A 64 -5.07 31.83 20.12
CA GLY A 64 -4.30 31.77 18.88
C GLY A 64 -3.87 30.37 18.45
N GLU A 65 -4.02 29.34 19.28
CA GLU A 65 -3.78 27.95 18.87
C GLU A 65 -5.04 27.38 18.19
N VAL A 66 -4.86 26.66 17.09
CA VAL A 66 -5.97 26.15 16.26
C VAL A 66 -6.22 24.66 16.42
N ALA A 67 -5.24 23.92 16.96
CA ALA A 67 -5.30 22.47 17.04
C ALA A 67 -4.26 21.88 18.01
N GLU A 68 -4.62 20.76 18.65
CA GLU A 68 -3.71 19.90 19.42
C GLU A 68 -3.36 18.66 18.58
N TRP A 69 -2.05 18.41 18.41
CA TRP A 69 -1.53 17.33 17.56
C TRP A 69 -0.68 16.40 18.43
N VAL A 70 -1.07 15.13 18.52
CA VAL A 70 -0.32 14.12 19.26
C VAL A 70 0.70 13.48 18.34
N LEU A 71 1.98 13.65 18.62
CA LEU A 71 3.07 13.04 17.85
C LEU A 71 3.60 11.81 18.59
N LEU A 72 3.63 10.67 17.91
CA LEU A 72 4.07 9.39 18.48
C LEU A 72 5.24 8.81 17.68
N ASP A 73 6.23 8.24 18.37
CA ASP A 73 7.30 7.47 17.72
C ASP A 73 6.78 6.07 17.37
N GLY A 74 6.20 5.95 16.17
CA GLY A 74 5.58 4.71 15.70
C GLY A 74 5.15 4.79 14.25
N THR A 75 4.77 3.64 13.70
CA THR A 75 4.18 3.60 12.35
C THR A 75 2.79 4.28 12.34
N PRO A 76 2.27 4.69 11.18
CA PRO A 76 0.90 5.20 11.07
C PRO A 76 -0.15 4.26 11.67
N ALA A 77 0.01 2.94 11.47
CA ALA A 77 -0.87 1.93 12.06
C ALA A 77 -0.74 1.87 13.59
N THR A 78 0.47 2.01 14.13
CA THR A 78 0.71 2.12 15.57
C THR A 78 0.03 3.36 16.15
N CYS A 79 0.15 4.51 15.48
CA CYS A 79 -0.48 5.76 15.90
C CYS A 79 -2.01 5.63 15.95
N ALA A 80 -2.61 5.07 14.90
CA ALA A 80 -4.04 4.81 14.83
C ALA A 80 -4.51 3.87 15.95
N ASN A 81 -3.78 2.77 16.18
CA ASN A 81 -4.14 1.82 17.24
C ASN A 81 -4.04 2.46 18.64
N ILE A 82 -2.98 3.23 18.92
CA ILE A 82 -2.84 3.95 20.19
C ILE A 82 -3.99 4.97 20.37
N ALA A 83 -4.33 5.70 19.31
CA ALA A 83 -5.43 6.66 19.33
C ALA A 83 -6.77 5.99 19.70
N LEU A 84 -7.11 4.90 19.01
CA LEU A 84 -8.39 4.20 19.17
C LEU A 84 -8.52 3.45 20.50
N HIS A 85 -7.43 2.91 21.04
CA HIS A 85 -7.49 2.01 22.20
C HIS A 85 -7.00 2.62 23.50
N ASN A 86 -6.27 3.74 23.47
CA ASN A 86 -5.66 4.33 24.67
C ASN A 86 -5.96 5.81 24.86
N LEU A 87 -6.00 6.61 23.79
CA LEU A 87 -6.17 8.06 23.90
C LEU A 87 -7.64 8.48 23.84
N TYR A 88 -8.40 7.89 22.93
CA TYR A 88 -9.79 8.26 22.60
C TYR A 88 -10.67 7.01 22.52
N HIS A 89 -10.56 6.15 23.53
CA HIS A 89 -11.26 4.87 23.58
C HIS A 89 -12.78 5.06 23.48
N GLU A 90 -13.42 4.41 22.50
CA GLU A 90 -14.86 4.51 22.18
C GLU A 90 -15.37 5.90 21.76
N ASP A 91 -14.49 6.90 21.65
CA ASP A 91 -14.87 8.29 21.29
C ASP A 91 -14.73 8.59 19.79
N ILE A 92 -14.27 7.63 18.97
CA ILE A 92 -13.96 7.82 17.55
C ILE A 92 -14.95 7.08 16.64
N ASP A 93 -15.71 7.84 15.86
CA ASP A 93 -16.69 7.32 14.90
C ASP A 93 -16.09 6.88 13.55
N LEU A 94 -15.05 7.60 13.11
CA LEU A 94 -14.44 7.48 11.78
C LEU A 94 -12.94 7.77 11.88
N LEU A 95 -12.12 6.88 11.31
CA LEU A 95 -10.71 7.12 11.16
C LEU A 95 -10.39 7.60 9.74
N ILE A 96 -9.66 8.72 9.64
CA ILE A 96 -9.15 9.23 8.36
C ILE A 96 -7.62 9.20 8.38
N SER A 97 -7.03 8.47 7.45
CA SER A 97 -5.59 8.43 7.25
C SER A 97 -5.22 9.22 6.01
N GLY A 98 -4.52 10.34 6.18
CA GLY A 98 -4.09 11.22 5.07
C GLY A 98 -4.37 12.70 5.37
N PRO A 99 -4.31 13.58 4.34
CA PRO A 99 -3.98 13.24 2.95
C PRO A 99 -2.49 12.94 2.79
N ASN A 100 -2.16 11.89 2.05
CA ASN A 100 -0.78 11.56 1.67
C ASN A 100 -0.26 12.46 0.53
N LEU A 101 1.02 12.85 0.59
CA LEU A 101 1.74 13.44 -0.52
C LEU A 101 2.12 12.36 -1.55
N GLY A 102 1.32 12.26 -2.61
CA GLY A 102 1.43 11.23 -3.62
C GLY A 102 0.22 10.30 -3.63
N ARG A 103 0.04 9.57 -4.73
CA ARG A 103 -1.08 8.64 -4.90
C ARG A 103 -0.77 7.26 -4.34
N ASN A 104 -1.79 6.60 -3.80
CA ASN A 104 -1.78 5.20 -3.39
C ASN A 104 -2.74 4.37 -4.26
N THR A 105 -2.59 4.50 -5.59
CA THR A 105 -3.30 3.68 -6.58
C THR A 105 -2.49 2.48 -7.00
N SER A 106 -3.14 1.41 -7.44
CA SER A 106 -2.55 0.13 -7.84
C SER A 106 -1.97 -0.68 -6.69
N SER A 107 -1.89 -2.00 -6.86
CA SER A 107 -1.40 -2.93 -5.84
C SER A 107 0.02 -2.61 -5.41
N ALA A 108 0.88 -2.21 -6.36
CA ALA A 108 2.28 -1.86 -6.11
C ALA A 108 2.46 -0.77 -5.06
N PHE A 109 1.65 0.30 -5.10
CA PHE A 109 1.72 1.39 -4.13
C PHE A 109 0.85 1.13 -2.91
N ALA A 110 -0.35 0.58 -3.12
CA ALA A 110 -1.31 0.37 -2.04
C ALA A 110 -0.80 -0.60 -0.97
N LEU A 111 -0.11 -1.69 -1.36
CA LEU A 111 0.38 -2.70 -0.42
C LEU A 111 1.56 -2.22 0.45
N SER A 112 2.26 -1.17 0.03
CA SER A 112 3.37 -0.57 0.78
C SER A 112 3.01 0.76 1.46
N SER A 113 1.74 1.18 1.37
CA SER A 113 1.28 2.49 1.85
C SER A 113 1.06 2.49 3.36
N GLY A 114 1.74 3.40 4.06
CA GLY A 114 1.47 3.67 5.47
C GLY A 114 0.08 4.28 5.67
N THR A 115 -0.36 5.13 4.73
CA THR A 115 -1.70 5.72 4.70
C THR A 115 -2.79 4.65 4.72
N ILE A 116 -2.75 3.69 3.79
CA ILE A 116 -3.73 2.60 3.71
C ILE A 116 -3.55 1.63 4.88
N GLY A 117 -2.31 1.35 5.28
CA GLY A 117 -2.03 0.46 6.42
C GLY A 117 -2.68 0.92 7.73
N ALA A 118 -2.70 2.23 7.99
CA ALA A 118 -3.41 2.79 9.15
C ALA A 118 -4.93 2.61 9.06
N ALA A 119 -5.53 2.88 7.90
CA ALA A 119 -6.97 2.68 7.68
C ALA A 119 -7.37 1.20 7.78
N LEU A 120 -6.55 0.30 7.23
CA LEU A 120 -6.77 -1.14 7.27
C LEU A 120 -6.73 -1.65 8.72
N SER A 121 -5.69 -1.28 9.47
CA SER A 121 -5.53 -1.68 10.87
C SER A 121 -6.66 -1.17 11.77
N SER A 122 -7.20 0.01 11.45
CA SER A 122 -8.31 0.62 12.18
C SER A 122 -9.65 -0.05 11.87
N SER A 123 -9.82 -0.50 10.63
CA SER A 123 -10.98 -1.31 10.23
C SER A 123 -11.02 -2.65 10.96
N LEU A 124 -9.85 -3.28 11.15
CA LEU A 124 -9.70 -4.46 12.00
C LEU A 124 -10.03 -4.18 13.48
N SER A 125 -9.94 -2.92 13.92
CA SER A 125 -10.42 -2.46 15.22
C SER A 125 -11.91 -2.09 15.22
N GLN A 126 -12.68 -2.50 14.19
CA GLN A 126 -14.12 -2.25 14.06
C GLN A 126 -14.50 -0.77 13.92
N VAL A 127 -13.59 0.05 13.40
CA VAL A 127 -13.81 1.49 13.11
C VAL A 127 -13.84 1.73 11.61
N ARG A 128 -14.90 2.38 11.12
CA ARG A 128 -14.99 2.80 9.71
C ARG A 128 -13.78 3.65 9.37
N SER A 129 -13.14 3.37 8.23
CA SER A 129 -11.87 4.00 7.91
C SER A 129 -11.79 4.49 6.47
N VAL A 130 -11.15 5.64 6.25
CA VAL A 130 -10.85 6.17 4.91
C VAL A 130 -9.37 6.53 4.80
N ALA A 131 -8.69 5.99 3.79
CA ALA A 131 -7.38 6.45 3.37
C ALA A 131 -7.54 7.49 2.26
N VAL A 132 -6.82 8.61 2.35
CA VAL A 132 -6.91 9.73 1.41
C VAL A 132 -5.52 10.08 0.90
N SER A 133 -5.37 10.24 -0.41
CA SER A 133 -4.09 10.48 -1.07
C SER A 133 -4.22 11.50 -2.19
N TYR A 134 -3.30 12.46 -2.25
CA TYR A 134 -3.28 13.47 -3.31
C TYR A 134 -2.19 13.12 -4.31
N GLY A 135 -2.63 12.66 -5.48
CA GLY A 135 -1.73 12.24 -6.55
C GLY A 135 -1.11 13.44 -7.23
N THR A 136 0.20 13.61 -7.04
CA THR A 136 0.94 14.62 -7.77
C THR A 136 1.07 14.24 -9.24
N VAL A 137 0.70 15.16 -10.12
CA VAL A 137 0.82 15.01 -11.59
C VAL A 137 1.77 16.06 -12.16
N ILE A 138 1.86 17.22 -11.52
CA ILE A 138 2.72 18.35 -11.92
C ILE A 138 3.67 18.63 -10.75
N HIS A 139 4.98 18.70 -11.03
CA HIS A 139 5.99 19.02 -10.03
C HIS A 139 6.68 20.37 -10.34
N PRO A 140 6.78 21.29 -9.37
CA PRO A 140 6.13 21.24 -8.05
C PRO A 140 4.61 21.39 -8.17
N THR A 141 3.86 20.78 -7.24
CA THR A 141 2.40 20.92 -7.19
C THR A 141 2.03 22.37 -6.89
N PRO A 142 1.21 23.03 -7.72
CA PRO A 142 0.70 24.37 -7.42
C PRO A 142 -0.09 24.42 -6.12
N THR A 143 0.23 25.38 -5.25
CA THR A 143 -0.46 25.55 -3.96
C THR A 143 -1.94 25.91 -4.12
N THR A 144 -2.32 26.49 -5.26
CA THR A 144 -3.70 26.78 -5.63
C THR A 144 -4.59 25.54 -5.70
N PHE A 145 -4.01 24.34 -5.85
CA PHE A 145 -4.76 23.09 -5.88
C PHE A 145 -5.11 22.55 -4.48
N HIS A 146 -4.47 23.07 -3.41
CA HIS A 146 -4.60 22.50 -2.06
C HIS A 146 -6.03 22.62 -1.54
N ASP A 147 -6.55 23.83 -1.38
CA ASP A 147 -7.90 24.04 -0.81
C ASP A 147 -9.00 23.33 -1.62
N PRO A 148 -9.02 23.39 -2.98
CA PRO A 148 -9.98 22.62 -3.77
C PRO A 148 -9.89 21.11 -3.56
N ALA A 149 -8.67 20.55 -3.46
CA ALA A 149 -8.48 19.13 -3.17
C ALA A 149 -9.01 18.76 -1.78
N HIS A 150 -8.79 19.62 -0.78
CA HIS A 150 -9.29 19.43 0.59
C HIS A 150 -10.82 19.41 0.63
N GLN A 151 -11.46 20.36 -0.05
CA GLN A 151 -12.91 20.42 -0.15
C GLN A 151 -13.48 19.21 -0.90
N LEU A 152 -12.84 18.77 -1.99
CA LEU A 152 -13.27 17.57 -2.71
C LEU A 152 -13.13 16.31 -1.85
N ALA A 153 -12.01 16.15 -1.15
CA ALA A 153 -11.80 15.04 -0.21
C ALA A 153 -12.85 15.03 0.89
N GLY A 154 -13.07 16.18 1.55
CA GLY A 154 -14.08 16.34 2.59
C GLY A 154 -15.49 16.00 2.09
N ARG A 155 -15.87 16.46 0.89
CA ARG A 155 -17.15 16.12 0.25
C ARG A 155 -17.29 14.62 -0.01
N ILE A 156 -16.26 13.96 -0.53
CA ILE A 156 -16.27 12.52 -0.78
C ILE A 156 -16.44 11.77 0.54
N ILE A 157 -15.64 12.09 1.55
CA ILE A 157 -15.66 11.41 2.86
C ILE A 157 -17.00 11.63 3.57
N HIS A 158 -17.53 12.85 3.55
CA HIS A 158 -18.85 13.14 4.10
C HIS A 158 -19.94 12.33 3.39
N HIS A 159 -19.89 12.24 2.06
CA HIS A 159 -20.84 11.41 1.30
C HIS A 159 -20.73 9.93 1.67
N LEU A 160 -19.51 9.40 1.78
CA LEU A 160 -19.25 8.01 2.22
C LEU A 160 -19.78 7.78 3.63
N TRP A 161 -19.54 8.70 4.56
CA TRP A 161 -20.03 8.60 5.95
C TRP A 161 -21.56 8.48 6.02
N GLN A 162 -22.27 9.31 5.26
CA GLN A 162 -23.74 9.30 5.21
C GLN A 162 -24.31 8.07 4.48
N ASN A 163 -23.54 7.46 3.58
CA ASN A 163 -24.00 6.40 2.68
C ASN A 163 -23.04 5.21 2.69
N TRP A 164 -22.59 4.81 3.88
CA TRP A 164 -21.55 3.79 4.01
C TRP A 164 -21.99 2.46 3.40
N GLY A 165 -21.14 1.89 2.55
CA GLY A 165 -21.47 0.70 1.76
C GLY A 165 -21.63 -0.55 2.61
N LYS A 166 -22.41 -1.50 2.08
CA LYS A 166 -22.58 -2.84 2.65
C LYS A 166 -21.69 -3.85 1.95
N ASP A 167 -21.21 -4.81 2.73
CA ASP A 167 -20.38 -5.91 2.29
C ASP A 167 -20.59 -7.11 3.24
N ASP A 168 -21.11 -8.22 2.73
CA ASP A 168 -21.37 -9.43 3.53
C ASP A 168 -20.10 -10.00 4.18
N GLY A 169 -18.94 -9.73 3.58
CA GLY A 169 -17.63 -10.11 4.13
C GLY A 169 -17.01 -9.09 5.07
N GLY A 170 -17.69 -7.95 5.29
CA GLY A 170 -17.21 -6.85 6.11
C GLY A 170 -17.13 -7.20 7.59
N VAL A 171 -16.03 -6.83 8.24
CA VAL A 171 -15.76 -7.23 9.63
C VAL A 171 -16.67 -6.52 10.62
N ARG A 172 -17.19 -5.34 10.27
CA ARG A 172 -18.05 -4.50 11.10
C ARG A 172 -19.44 -4.41 10.49
N ASN A 173 -20.44 -5.03 11.13
CA ASN A 173 -21.86 -4.90 10.74
C ASN A 173 -22.15 -5.13 9.24
N GLN A 174 -21.37 -6.01 8.59
CA GLN A 174 -21.44 -6.27 7.14
C GLN A 174 -21.33 -4.98 6.32
N GLU A 175 -20.39 -4.12 6.69
CA GLU A 175 -20.07 -2.87 6.00
C GLU A 175 -18.76 -3.00 5.24
N VAL A 176 -18.58 -2.19 4.20
CA VAL A 176 -17.25 -2.03 3.59
C VAL A 176 -16.26 -1.63 4.69
N ASP A 177 -15.15 -2.34 4.81
CA ASP A 177 -14.21 -2.14 5.92
C ASP A 177 -13.55 -0.75 5.83
N LEU A 178 -13.05 -0.41 4.65
CA LEU A 178 -12.44 0.90 4.38
C LEU A 178 -12.61 1.36 2.94
N TYR A 179 -12.42 2.66 2.73
CA TYR A 179 -12.28 3.24 1.39
C TYR A 179 -10.87 3.82 1.17
N ASN A 180 -10.31 3.58 -0.01
CA ASN A 180 -9.12 4.27 -0.50
C ASN A 180 -9.51 5.34 -1.52
N VAL A 181 -9.23 6.60 -1.21
CA VAL A 181 -9.58 7.78 -2.02
C VAL A 181 -8.32 8.41 -2.58
N ASN A 182 -8.25 8.56 -3.91
CA ASN A 182 -7.16 9.30 -4.55
C ASN A 182 -7.70 10.48 -5.35
N ILE A 183 -7.12 11.67 -5.13
CA ILE A 183 -7.47 12.90 -5.84
C ILE A 183 -6.28 13.33 -6.70
N PRO A 184 -6.42 13.47 -8.03
CA PRO A 184 -5.35 13.99 -8.87
C PRO A 184 -5.21 15.50 -8.69
N MET A 185 -3.98 15.96 -8.42
CA MET A 185 -3.63 17.37 -8.26
C MET A 185 -3.42 18.03 -9.63
N ILE A 186 -4.53 18.35 -10.30
CA ILE A 186 -4.58 18.88 -11.68
C ILE A 186 -5.49 20.10 -11.78
N GLU A 187 -5.39 20.85 -12.88
CA GLU A 187 -6.19 22.06 -13.14
C GLU A 187 -7.71 21.82 -13.09
N GLY A 188 -8.17 20.59 -13.36
CA GLY A 188 -9.58 20.23 -13.23
C GLY A 188 -10.18 20.52 -11.85
N LEU A 189 -9.37 20.56 -10.79
CA LEU A 189 -9.79 20.96 -9.44
C LEU A 189 -10.26 22.42 -9.35
N LEU A 190 -9.79 23.28 -10.25
CA LEU A 190 -10.11 24.71 -10.29
C LEU A 190 -11.35 25.03 -11.14
N THR A 191 -11.85 24.05 -11.89
CA THR A 191 -13.03 24.21 -12.75
C THR A 191 -14.32 24.20 -11.92
N GLU A 192 -15.36 24.87 -12.42
CA GLU A 192 -16.67 24.89 -11.74
C GLU A 192 -17.32 23.50 -11.71
N GLU A 193 -17.10 22.68 -12.74
CA GLU A 193 -17.56 21.30 -12.80
C GLU A 193 -16.83 20.38 -11.81
N GLY A 194 -15.59 20.74 -11.46
CA GLY A 194 -14.70 19.94 -10.63
C GLY A 194 -14.28 18.62 -11.29
N LEU A 195 -13.71 17.73 -10.48
CA LEU A 195 -13.30 16.41 -10.96
C LEU A 195 -14.46 15.42 -10.92
N ARG A 196 -14.53 14.57 -11.95
CA ARG A 196 -15.38 13.38 -11.91
C ARG A 196 -14.88 12.44 -10.81
N ILE A 197 -15.81 11.89 -10.03
CA ILE A 197 -15.56 10.90 -8.98
C ILE A 197 -16.03 9.53 -9.48
N CYS A 198 -15.18 8.51 -9.37
CA CYS A 198 -15.46 7.17 -9.87
C CYS A 198 -15.29 6.13 -8.75
N TRP A 199 -16.25 5.21 -8.66
CA TRP A 199 -16.03 3.93 -8.00
C TRP A 199 -15.01 3.11 -8.79
N THR A 200 -14.04 2.52 -8.09
CA THR A 200 -12.93 1.82 -8.74
C THR A 200 -12.54 0.53 -8.04
N THR A 201 -11.81 -0.32 -8.77
CA THR A 201 -11.07 -1.46 -8.22
C THR A 201 -9.57 -1.18 -8.18
N ILE A 202 -8.81 -1.87 -7.32
CA ILE A 202 -7.36 -1.76 -7.31
C ILE A 202 -6.79 -2.36 -8.61
N TRP A 203 -6.00 -1.58 -9.34
CA TRP A 203 -5.23 -2.07 -10.47
C TRP A 203 -4.15 -3.06 -9.99
N ARG A 204 -4.27 -4.32 -10.40
CA ARG A 204 -3.27 -5.37 -10.10
C ARG A 204 -2.08 -5.24 -11.05
N ASN A 205 -1.04 -4.54 -10.62
CA ASN A 205 0.20 -4.34 -11.36
C ASN A 205 1.42 -4.91 -10.63
N SER A 206 2.55 -4.90 -11.31
CA SER A 206 3.86 -5.30 -10.80
C SER A 206 4.90 -4.24 -11.15
N TYR A 207 5.97 -4.15 -10.36
CA TYR A 207 7.13 -3.31 -10.64
C TYR A 207 8.38 -4.14 -10.90
N GLY A 208 9.32 -3.55 -11.64
CA GLY A 208 10.62 -4.14 -11.91
C GLY A 208 11.62 -3.89 -10.79
N ARG A 209 12.81 -3.41 -11.13
CA ARG A 209 13.88 -3.17 -10.16
C ARG A 209 13.60 -1.92 -9.33
N LEU A 210 13.67 -2.02 -8.00
CA LEU A 210 13.58 -0.88 -7.07
C LEU A 210 14.93 -0.31 -6.63
N PHE A 211 15.98 -1.13 -6.62
CA PHE A 211 17.30 -0.74 -6.12
C PHE A 211 18.37 -0.97 -7.19
N LYS A 212 19.21 0.04 -7.43
CA LYS A 212 20.39 -0.07 -8.30
C LYS A 212 21.60 -0.45 -7.45
N ALA A 213 22.37 -1.42 -7.93
CA ALA A 213 23.62 -1.84 -7.30
C ALA A 213 24.76 -0.91 -7.69
N HIS A 214 25.62 -0.61 -6.73
CA HIS A 214 26.81 0.22 -6.88
C HIS A 214 28.01 -0.47 -6.21
N THR A 215 29.21 -0.21 -6.70
CA THR A 215 30.45 -0.63 -6.03
C THR A 215 30.68 0.18 -4.74
N PRO A 216 31.53 -0.28 -3.79
CA PRO A 216 31.81 0.49 -2.57
C PRO A 216 32.34 1.90 -2.84
N ALA A 217 33.11 2.07 -3.92
CA ALA A 217 33.71 3.36 -4.28
C ALA A 217 32.65 4.36 -4.76
N GLU A 218 31.63 3.88 -5.47
CA GLU A 218 30.47 4.65 -5.91
C GLU A 218 29.52 4.93 -4.74
N GLY A 219 29.28 3.93 -3.87
CA GLY A 219 28.45 4.06 -2.67
C GLY A 219 28.91 5.19 -1.74
N LYS A 220 30.23 5.38 -1.57
CA LYS A 220 30.79 6.50 -0.78
C LYS A 220 30.48 7.88 -1.38
N LYS A 221 30.31 8.00 -2.70
CA LYS A 221 29.91 9.25 -3.36
C LYS A 221 28.41 9.51 -3.21
N LEU A 222 27.60 8.45 -3.21
CA LEU A 222 26.14 8.50 -3.13
C LEU A 222 25.62 8.75 -1.70
N ALA A 223 26.27 8.20 -0.68
CA ALA A 223 25.90 8.39 0.73
C ALA A 223 25.91 9.86 1.21
N ARG A 224 26.56 10.76 0.46
CA ARG A 224 26.58 12.19 0.75
C ARG A 224 25.34 12.95 0.27
N ARG A 225 24.38 12.29 -0.39
CA ARG A 225 23.28 12.96 -1.14
C ARG A 225 21.88 12.35 -0.94
N GLY A 226 21.67 11.47 0.04
CA GLY A 226 20.38 10.79 0.21
C GLY A 226 19.31 11.66 0.87
N SER A 227 18.21 11.95 0.15
CA SER A 227 16.93 12.32 0.76
C SER A 227 16.17 11.04 1.15
N SER A 228 15.49 11.07 2.30
CA SER A 228 14.65 9.99 2.84
C SER A 228 13.21 10.00 2.31
N ALA A 229 12.90 10.92 1.40
CA ALA A 229 11.53 11.20 1.01
C ALA A 229 11.10 10.43 -0.25
N GLY A 230 9.79 10.18 -0.39
CA GLY A 230 9.19 9.41 -1.48
C GLY A 230 9.39 10.03 -2.88
N PRO A 231 8.99 9.32 -3.96
CA PRO A 231 9.18 9.78 -5.34
C PRO A 231 8.53 11.14 -5.64
N ASP A 232 7.50 11.51 -4.88
CA ASP A 232 6.75 12.76 -5.05
C ASP A 232 7.25 13.91 -4.14
N SER A 233 8.32 13.68 -3.37
CA SER A 233 8.85 14.67 -2.44
C SER A 233 9.53 15.84 -3.14
N SER A 234 9.37 17.04 -2.60
CA SER A 234 10.01 18.25 -3.15
C SER A 234 11.54 18.28 -3.02
N THR A 235 12.16 17.25 -2.44
CA THR A 235 13.62 17.07 -2.32
C THR A 235 14.19 16.07 -3.33
N SER A 236 13.37 15.51 -4.22
CA SER A 236 13.85 14.75 -5.38
C SER A 236 14.61 15.69 -6.33
N GLU A 237 15.92 15.82 -6.16
CA GLU A 237 16.77 16.45 -7.19
C GLU A 237 16.64 15.65 -8.49
N PRO A 238 16.67 16.30 -9.67
CA PRO A 238 16.65 15.60 -10.94
C PRO A 238 17.76 14.55 -10.96
N ASN A 239 17.43 13.32 -11.35
CA ASN A 239 18.35 12.19 -11.47
C ASN A 239 19.50 12.52 -12.45
N MET A 240 20.54 13.23 -12.01
CA MET A 240 21.81 13.37 -12.74
C MET A 240 22.69 12.10 -12.63
N ASP A 241 22.22 11.07 -11.91
CA ASP A 241 22.92 9.78 -11.72
C ASP A 241 22.86 8.86 -12.94
N ASP A 242 22.11 9.20 -13.99
CA ASP A 242 22.08 8.45 -15.26
C ASP A 242 23.40 8.53 -16.05
N ASN A 243 24.34 9.39 -15.64
CA ASN A 243 25.68 9.49 -16.24
C ASN A 243 26.71 8.49 -15.68
N LEU A 244 26.35 7.67 -14.67
CA LEU A 244 27.21 6.57 -14.22
C LEU A 244 26.98 5.34 -15.12
N PRO A 245 28.05 4.73 -15.68
CA PRO A 245 27.91 3.62 -16.61
C PRO A 245 27.07 2.51 -15.98
N ASN A 246 26.05 2.08 -16.72
CA ASN A 246 25.13 1.02 -16.31
C ASN A 246 25.87 -0.33 -16.38
N ARG A 247 26.75 -0.58 -15.40
CA ARG A 247 27.48 -1.83 -15.31
C ARG A 247 26.63 -2.82 -14.52
N GLU A 248 26.22 -3.90 -15.17
CA GLU A 248 25.61 -5.03 -14.47
C GLU A 248 26.63 -5.60 -13.48
N ALA A 249 26.21 -5.76 -12.23
CA ALA A 249 27.06 -6.33 -11.19
C ALA A 249 27.44 -7.77 -11.58
N SER A 250 28.72 -8.11 -11.52
CA SER A 250 29.18 -9.46 -11.82
C SER A 250 29.14 -10.33 -10.55
N PRO A 251 29.11 -11.67 -10.68
CA PRO A 251 29.20 -12.57 -9.53
C PRO A 251 30.41 -12.32 -8.61
N ALA A 252 31.50 -11.75 -9.15
CA ALA A 252 32.70 -11.41 -8.39
C ALA A 252 32.54 -10.16 -7.49
N ASP A 253 31.50 -9.36 -7.71
CA ASP A 253 31.21 -8.16 -6.93
C ASP A 253 30.29 -8.46 -5.73
N VAL A 254 29.68 -9.65 -5.70
CA VAL A 254 28.72 -10.11 -4.68
C VAL A 254 29.45 -10.21 -3.33
N GLY A 255 29.13 -9.27 -2.44
CA GLY A 255 29.79 -9.10 -1.12
C GLY A 255 30.40 -7.71 -0.90
N ARG A 256 30.47 -6.88 -1.94
CA ARG A 256 30.96 -5.49 -1.87
C ARG A 256 29.94 -4.46 -2.37
N LEU A 257 28.77 -4.90 -2.79
CA LEU A 257 27.77 -4.00 -3.37
C LEU A 257 27.12 -3.11 -2.31
N VAL A 258 26.85 -1.87 -2.70
CA VAL A 258 25.99 -0.90 -2.00
C VAL A 258 24.76 -0.69 -2.87
N PHE A 259 23.58 -0.67 -2.26
CA PHE A 259 22.32 -0.50 -2.99
C PHE A 259 21.74 0.88 -2.73
N LYS A 260 21.28 1.55 -3.79
CA LYS A 260 20.54 2.81 -3.71
C LYS A 260 19.15 2.61 -4.28
N PHE A 261 18.14 3.17 -3.61
CA PHE A 261 16.78 3.21 -4.14
C PHE A 261 16.80 4.01 -5.45
N SER A 262 16.52 3.33 -6.55
CA SER A 262 16.53 3.87 -7.92
C SER A 262 15.56 3.01 -8.74
N PRO A 263 14.25 3.16 -8.48
CA PRO A 263 13.24 2.32 -9.09
C PRO A 263 13.01 2.66 -10.56
N ASP A 264 12.80 1.64 -11.39
CA ASP A 264 12.27 1.83 -12.74
C ASP A 264 10.75 2.02 -12.66
N MET A 265 10.34 3.28 -12.55
CA MET A 265 8.95 3.67 -12.25
C MET A 265 8.13 4.12 -13.45
N ASN A 266 8.68 4.10 -14.68
CA ASN A 266 7.97 4.63 -15.85
C ASN A 266 6.59 3.97 -16.03
N ASN A 267 6.52 2.64 -15.90
CA ASN A 267 5.26 1.89 -16.03
C ASN A 267 4.38 1.93 -14.76
N LEU A 268 4.86 2.51 -13.66
CA LEU A 268 4.13 2.66 -12.40
C LEU A 268 3.50 4.05 -12.26
N ILE A 269 4.24 5.09 -12.65
CA ILE A 269 3.81 6.49 -12.51
C ILE A 269 3.05 6.94 -13.77
N THR A 270 3.55 6.60 -14.96
CA THR A 270 2.95 6.99 -16.25
C THR A 270 2.72 5.78 -17.16
N PRO A 271 1.91 4.79 -16.73
CA PRO A 271 1.59 3.65 -17.56
C PRO A 271 0.87 4.08 -18.85
N PRO A 272 1.13 3.39 -19.98
CA PRO A 272 0.34 3.60 -21.19
C PRO A 272 -1.10 3.16 -20.95
N GLU A 273 -2.06 3.85 -21.57
CA GLU A 273 -3.50 3.59 -21.39
C GLU A 273 -3.87 2.12 -21.65
N SER A 274 -3.20 1.47 -22.61
CA SER A 274 -3.40 0.06 -22.94
C SER A 274 -3.14 -0.92 -21.78
N MET A 275 -2.39 -0.53 -20.75
CA MET A 275 -2.09 -1.35 -19.57
C MET A 275 -3.06 -1.12 -18.42
N LEU A 276 -3.98 -0.17 -18.53
CA LEU A 276 -4.89 0.24 -17.47
C LEU A 276 -6.27 -0.41 -17.65
N PRO A 277 -6.66 -1.36 -16.79
CA PRO A 277 -8.00 -1.94 -16.84
C PRO A 277 -9.06 -0.85 -16.62
N PHE A 278 -10.07 -0.81 -17.48
CA PHE A 278 -11.21 0.10 -17.31
C PHE A 278 -11.85 -0.09 -15.94
N GLY A 279 -12.17 1.02 -15.25
CA GLY A 279 -12.73 0.99 -13.90
C GLY A 279 -11.72 0.74 -12.77
N SER A 280 -10.43 0.56 -13.08
CA SER A 280 -9.39 0.54 -12.05
C SER A 280 -9.05 1.95 -11.54
N ASP A 281 -8.47 2.02 -10.35
CA ASP A 281 -7.94 3.25 -9.76
C ASP A 281 -6.83 3.89 -10.61
N GLY A 282 -5.94 3.08 -11.19
CA GLY A 282 -4.93 3.52 -12.15
C GLY A 282 -5.54 4.14 -13.41
N TRP A 283 -6.60 3.52 -13.97
CA TRP A 283 -7.35 4.09 -15.09
C TRP A 283 -8.01 5.42 -14.74
N ALA A 284 -8.66 5.52 -13.57
CA ALA A 284 -9.31 6.74 -13.13
C ALA A 284 -8.31 7.89 -12.98
N MET A 285 -7.17 7.64 -12.31
CA MET A 285 -6.12 8.64 -12.16
C MET A 285 -5.52 9.07 -13.51
N HIS A 286 -5.33 8.13 -14.45
CA HIS A 286 -4.85 8.45 -15.79
C HIS A 286 -5.82 9.34 -16.58
N LYS A 287 -7.14 9.18 -16.36
CA LYS A 287 -8.17 10.06 -16.94
C LYS A 287 -8.38 11.37 -16.18
N GLY A 288 -7.65 11.61 -15.08
CA GLY A 288 -7.81 12.80 -14.25
C GLY A 288 -9.07 12.75 -13.37
N PHE A 289 -9.59 11.57 -13.08
CA PHE A 289 -10.74 11.38 -12.20
C PHE A 289 -10.29 11.09 -10.77
N ALA A 290 -11.06 11.56 -9.78
CA ALA A 290 -10.92 11.10 -8.41
C ALA A 290 -11.41 9.65 -8.31
N SER A 291 -10.63 8.80 -7.64
CA SER A 291 -10.97 7.37 -7.47
C SER A 291 -11.41 7.10 -6.03
N VAL A 292 -12.44 6.26 -5.88
CA VAL A 292 -12.94 5.78 -4.60
C VAL A 292 -13.03 4.26 -4.68
N THR A 293 -12.16 3.58 -3.95
CA THR A 293 -12.07 2.11 -3.97
C THR A 293 -12.53 1.54 -2.63
N PRO A 294 -13.66 0.81 -2.56
CA PRO A 294 -14.00 0.01 -1.39
C PRO A 294 -13.02 -1.15 -1.23
N LEU A 295 -12.58 -1.42 -0.01
CA LEU A 295 -11.64 -2.50 0.30
C LEU A 295 -12.13 -3.29 1.51
N ARG A 296 -11.69 -4.55 1.58
CA ARG A 296 -11.74 -5.37 2.79
C ARG A 296 -10.39 -5.32 3.48
N ALA A 297 -10.41 -5.36 4.81
CA ALA A 297 -9.21 -5.45 5.64
C ALA A 297 -8.71 -6.91 5.71
N SER A 298 -8.51 -7.52 4.55
CA SER A 298 -8.04 -8.89 4.40
C SER A 298 -7.01 -8.98 3.29
N PHE A 299 -6.24 -10.06 3.29
CA PHE A 299 -5.57 -10.47 2.06
C PHE A 299 -6.62 -10.95 1.06
N ALA A 300 -6.25 -10.93 -0.23
CA ALA A 300 -7.06 -11.48 -1.29
C ALA A 300 -6.57 -12.89 -1.62
N GLU A 301 -7.38 -13.89 -1.33
CA GLU A 301 -7.17 -15.26 -1.81
C GLU A 301 -7.51 -15.34 -3.31
N PRO A 302 -6.81 -16.18 -4.09
CA PRO A 302 -7.23 -16.45 -5.45
C PRO A 302 -8.58 -17.18 -5.43
N PHE A 303 -9.49 -16.80 -6.34
CA PHE A 303 -10.69 -17.57 -6.57
C PHE A 303 -10.30 -18.86 -7.32
N VAL A 304 -10.25 -19.98 -6.60
CA VAL A 304 -9.94 -21.30 -7.16
C VAL A 304 -11.12 -22.21 -6.87
N GLU A 305 -11.86 -22.59 -7.93
CA GLU A 305 -13.03 -23.48 -7.82
C GLU A 305 -12.68 -24.84 -7.19
N ASP A 306 -11.44 -25.30 -7.35
CA ASP A 306 -10.95 -26.59 -6.84
C ASP A 306 -10.27 -26.50 -5.45
N PHE A 307 -10.27 -25.33 -4.81
CA PHE A 307 -9.71 -25.18 -3.45
C PHE A 307 -10.85 -25.20 -2.43
N GLU A 308 -11.28 -26.39 -2.03
CA GLU A 308 -12.16 -26.53 -0.88
C GLU A 308 -11.38 -26.22 0.41
N ALA A 309 -11.64 -25.03 0.97
CA ALA A 309 -11.11 -24.63 2.26
C ALA A 309 -11.46 -25.67 3.33
N GLY A 310 -10.45 -26.11 4.09
CA GLY A 310 -10.62 -27.12 5.15
C GLY A 310 -10.34 -28.57 4.72
N LEU A 311 -10.03 -28.83 3.44
CA LEU A 311 -9.45 -30.11 3.05
C LEU A 311 -8.01 -30.24 3.55
N HIS A 312 -7.66 -31.46 3.95
CA HIS A 312 -6.30 -31.80 4.35
C HIS A 312 -5.37 -31.70 3.13
N LEU A 313 -4.33 -30.87 3.21
CA LEU A 313 -3.27 -30.86 2.21
C LEU A 313 -2.51 -32.19 2.31
N GLU A 314 -2.81 -33.13 1.42
CA GLU A 314 -2.05 -34.36 1.29
C GLU A 314 -0.65 -34.06 0.75
N ILE A 315 0.28 -33.81 1.66
CA ILE A 315 1.70 -33.85 1.34
C ILE A 315 2.07 -35.32 1.24
N GLY A 316 2.07 -35.85 0.02
CA GLY A 316 2.60 -37.18 -0.23
C GLY A 316 3.97 -37.29 0.44
N ASN A 317 4.11 -38.21 1.39
CA ASN A 317 5.43 -38.60 1.85
C ASN A 317 6.13 -39.13 0.60
N GLY A 318 7.04 -38.33 0.03
CA GLY A 318 7.91 -38.78 -1.07
C GLY A 318 8.45 -40.17 -0.73
N PRO A 319 8.70 -41.02 -1.74
CA PRO A 319 8.87 -42.45 -1.55
C PRO A 319 9.81 -42.71 -0.37
N ARG A 320 9.28 -43.31 0.70
CA ARG A 320 10.14 -43.86 1.76
C ARG A 320 11.09 -44.79 1.03
N CYS A 321 12.37 -44.44 0.99
CA CYS A 321 13.40 -45.24 0.38
C CYS A 321 13.51 -46.56 1.14
N GLY A 322 12.66 -47.51 0.77
CA GLY A 322 12.79 -48.93 1.03
C GLY A 322 13.19 -49.59 -0.27
N CYS A 323 14.49 -49.49 -0.59
CA CYS A 323 15.25 -50.23 -1.60
C CYS A 323 14.61 -50.52 -2.98
N VAL A 324 15.20 -49.86 -3.99
CA VAL A 324 15.57 -50.35 -5.32
C VAL A 324 14.46 -50.86 -6.26
N CYS A 325 14.31 -50.12 -7.36
CA CYS A 325 13.67 -50.51 -8.62
C CYS A 325 12.18 -50.85 -8.59
N CYS A 326 11.34 -49.87 -8.93
CA CYS A 326 10.26 -50.07 -9.91
C CYS A 326 9.80 -48.69 -10.43
N PHE A 327 10.44 -48.27 -11.51
CA PHE A 327 9.90 -47.27 -12.44
C PHE A 327 8.96 -48.01 -13.42
N PHE A 328 7.86 -47.35 -13.79
CA PHE A 328 6.83 -47.74 -14.79
C PHE A 328 5.76 -48.75 -14.37
N CYS A 329 4.51 -48.29 -14.26
CA CYS A 329 3.48 -48.54 -15.29
C CYS A 329 2.16 -47.81 -14.99
N HIS A 330 1.88 -46.69 -15.67
CA HIS A 330 0.58 -46.41 -16.32
C HIS A 330 0.64 -45.08 -17.11
N VAL A 331 1.13 -45.17 -18.34
CA VAL A 331 0.69 -44.29 -19.43
C VAL A 331 0.04 -45.23 -20.44
N ARG A 332 -1.28 -45.13 -20.57
CA ARG A 332 -2.01 -45.69 -21.71
C ARG A 332 -2.26 -44.56 -22.71
N GLU A 333 -2.14 -44.94 -23.98
CA GLU A 333 -2.67 -44.25 -25.16
C GLU A 333 -1.87 -43.06 -25.68
N ASN A 334 -0.84 -43.33 -26.48
CA ASN A 334 -0.97 -43.22 -27.94
C ASN A 334 0.34 -43.58 -28.65
N VAL A 335 0.20 -43.98 -29.92
CA VAL A 335 1.21 -44.17 -30.96
C VAL A 335 1.76 -45.60 -31.12
N PHE A 336 1.16 -46.29 -32.09
CA PHE A 336 1.69 -47.43 -32.84
C PHE A 336 2.92 -47.06 -33.69
N ALA A 337 3.69 -48.10 -34.06
CA ALA A 337 4.84 -48.17 -34.99
C ALA A 337 6.20 -47.87 -34.32
N GLU A 338 7.23 -48.72 -34.29
CA GLU A 338 7.70 -49.76 -35.22
C GLU A 338 8.55 -50.83 -34.46
N PHE A 339 8.55 -52.06 -34.97
CA PHE A 339 9.41 -53.22 -34.63
C PHE A 339 10.91 -52.92 -35.00
N ALA A 340 11.99 -53.59 -34.55
CA ALA A 340 12.28 -54.88 -33.93
C ALA A 340 13.73 -54.87 -33.39
N ASP A 341 14.02 -55.66 -32.35
CA ASP A 341 15.13 -56.64 -32.24
C ASP A 341 15.23 -57.16 -30.78
N LEU A 342 14.82 -58.42 -30.54
CA LEU A 342 15.69 -59.58 -30.19
C LEU A 342 16.40 -59.44 -28.81
N THR A 343 16.39 -60.33 -27.81
CA THR A 343 16.07 -61.77 -27.62
C THR A 343 16.19 -62.08 -26.09
N VAL A 344 15.23 -62.82 -25.48
CA VAL A 344 15.39 -64.02 -24.57
C VAL A 344 16.33 -63.91 -23.33
N SER A 345 16.10 -64.44 -22.11
CA SER A 345 15.10 -65.32 -21.45
C SER A 345 15.48 -65.47 -19.96
N LEU A 346 14.62 -66.19 -19.20
CA LEU A 346 14.74 -66.71 -17.84
C LEU A 346 14.45 -65.67 -16.73
N GLY A 347 13.34 -65.71 -15.98
CA GLY A 347 12.42 -66.79 -15.65
C GLY A 347 12.67 -67.26 -14.22
N LEU A 348 11.87 -66.79 -13.25
CA LEU A 348 11.55 -67.55 -12.03
C LEU A 348 10.41 -66.88 -11.22
N VAL A 349 9.23 -67.48 -11.40
CA VAL A 349 8.19 -67.82 -10.41
C VAL A 349 7.83 -66.77 -9.34
N CYS A 350 6.69 -66.14 -9.58
CA CYS A 350 5.88 -65.42 -8.61
C CYS A 350 5.22 -66.42 -7.64
N ASN A 351 5.23 -66.14 -6.34
CA ASN A 351 4.37 -66.81 -5.36
C ASN A 351 3.66 -65.74 -4.52
N CYS A 352 2.53 -65.25 -5.04
CA CYS A 352 1.58 -64.46 -4.27
C CYS A 352 0.75 -65.40 -3.40
N SER A 353 0.87 -65.27 -2.08
CA SER A 353 -0.17 -65.73 -1.15
C SER A 353 -0.98 -64.53 -0.73
N LEU A 354 -2.22 -64.46 -1.24
CA LEU A 354 -3.33 -63.68 -0.69
C LEU A 354 -3.64 -64.14 0.74
N LEU A 355 -4.01 -63.20 1.61
CA LEU A 355 -4.86 -63.27 2.82
C LEU A 355 -4.50 -62.04 3.66
N SER A 356 -5.36 -61.23 4.25
CA SER A 356 -6.81 -61.09 4.33
C SER A 356 -7.02 -59.73 5.00
N THR A 357 -8.06 -59.01 4.58
CA THR A 357 -8.82 -58.02 5.36
C THR A 357 -8.61 -58.03 6.89
N TYR A 358 -8.25 -56.87 7.45
CA TYR A 358 -9.13 -56.02 8.27
C TYR A 358 -8.62 -54.57 8.28
#